data_AF-A0A661D3H2-F1
#
_entry.id   AF-A0A661D3H2-F1
#
_cell.length_a   1.000
_cell.length_b   1.000
_cell.length_c   1.000
_cell.angle_alpha   90.00
_cell.angle_beta   90.00
_cell.angle_gamma   90.00
#
_symmetry.space_group_name_H-M   'P 1'
#
loop_
_entity.id
_entity.type
_entity.pdbx_description
1 polymer ?
#
loop_
_entity_poly.entity_id
_entity_poly.type
_entity_poly.pdbx_seq_one_letter_code
_entity_poly.pdbx_strand_id
1 'polypeptide(L)'
;MALAWNGITSFSVAPLRIISALGFLIFSASLFMLIWIFISNMMGHTIPGWASTVLPIYFIGGIQLLAIGIIGEYLGKIYLEVKKRPRFIKETYFESR
;
A
#
# COMPACT_ATOMS: atom_id res chain seq x y z
N MET A 1 14.55 22.53 4.28
CA MET A 1 13.59 21.60 3.64
C MET A 1 13.79 20.13 4.05
N ALA A 2 15.03 19.63 4.19
CA ALA A 2 15.28 18.23 4.59
C ALA A 2 14.75 17.85 5.99
N LEU A 3 14.77 18.77 6.96
CA LEU A 3 14.29 18.54 8.34
C LEU A 3 12.77 18.27 8.43
N ALA A 4 11.96 18.93 7.59
CA ALA A 4 10.51 18.77 7.58
C ALA A 4 10.08 17.43 6.93
N TRP A 5 10.75 17.03 5.85
CA TRP A 5 10.58 15.72 5.22
C TRP A 5 10.96 14.59 6.17
N ASN A 6 12.10 14.72 6.85
CA ASN A 6 12.51 13.79 7.90
C ASN A 6 11.52 13.78 9.07
N GLY A 7 10.90 14.91 9.41
CA GLY A 7 9.85 14.97 10.44
C GLY A 7 8.57 14.22 10.08
N ILE A 8 8.11 14.31 8.84
CA ILE A 8 6.89 13.65 8.36
C ILE A 8 7.07 12.12 8.26
N THR A 9 8.22 11.66 7.75
CA THR A 9 8.55 10.23 7.65
C THR A 9 8.97 9.63 9.00
N SER A 10 9.63 10.40 9.87
CA SER A 10 10.10 9.95 11.19
C SER A 10 9.04 10.10 12.30
N PHE A 11 7.96 10.87 12.09
CA PHE A 11 6.90 11.02 13.11
C PHE A 11 5.54 10.39 12.77
N SER A 12 5.26 10.02 11.52
CA SER A 12 3.92 9.58 11.11
C SER A 12 3.88 8.30 10.29
N VAL A 13 2.83 7.52 10.46
CA VAL A 13 2.47 6.33 9.64
C VAL A 13 1.73 6.73 8.37
N ALA A 14 1.44 8.02 8.19
CA ALA A 14 0.75 8.56 7.03
C ALA A 14 1.38 8.13 5.68
N PRO A 15 2.72 8.13 5.50
CA PRO A 15 3.33 7.69 4.25
C PRO A 15 3.03 6.21 3.94
N LEU A 16 3.07 5.34 4.95
CA LEU A 16 2.76 3.91 4.77
C LEU A 16 1.30 3.69 4.41
N ARG A 17 0.37 4.42 5.03
CA ARG A 17 -1.06 4.37 4.68
C ARG A 17 -1.33 4.78 3.23
N ILE A 18 -0.62 5.79 2.72
CA ILE A 18 -0.73 6.23 1.32
C ILE A 18 -0.24 5.12 0.38
N ILE A 19 0.88 4.46 0.69
CA ILE A 19 1.43 3.37 -0.13
C ILE A 19 0.47 2.17 -0.16
N SER A 20 -0.10 1.77 0.98
CA SER A 20 -1.10 0.68 1.02
C SER A 20 -2.36 1.03 0.21
N ALA A 21 -2.84 2.27 0.29
CA ALA A 21 -3.99 2.73 -0.51
C ALA A 21 -3.69 2.75 -2.02
N LEU A 22 -2.49 3.21 -2.41
CA LEU A 22 -2.02 3.16 -3.79
C LEU A 22 -1.90 1.71 -4.28
N GLY A 23 -1.38 0.80 -3.46
CA GLY A 23 -1.30 -0.62 -3.79
C GLY A 23 -2.67 -1.24 -4.09
N PHE A 24 -3.69 -0.90 -3.28
CA PHE A 24 -5.07 -1.35 -3.52
C PHE A 24 -5.67 -0.76 -4.81
N LEU A 25 -5.39 0.51 -5.11
CA LEU A 25 -5.88 1.18 -6.32
C LEU A 25 -5.27 0.54 -7.58
N ILE A 26 -3.95 0.32 -7.60
CA ILE A 26 -3.27 -0.33 -8.73
C ILE A 26 -3.73 -1.78 -8.87
N PHE A 27 -3.93 -2.51 -7.77
CA PHE A 27 -4.52 -3.86 -7.82
C PHE A 27 -5.90 -3.85 -8.49
N SER A 28 -6.78 -2.92 -8.11
CA SER A 28 -8.11 -2.79 -8.70
C SER A 28 -8.02 -2.48 -10.20
N ALA A 29 -7.12 -1.58 -10.61
CA ALA A 29 -6.87 -1.30 -12.03
C ALA A 29 -6.39 -2.54 -12.80
N SER A 30 -5.55 -3.38 -12.18
CA SER A 30 -5.06 -4.62 -12.79
C SER A 30 -6.17 -5.63 -13.05
N LEU A 31 -7.17 -5.73 -12.16
CA LEU A 31 -8.37 -6.54 -12.35
C LEU A 31 -9.21 -6.06 -13.54
N PHE A 32 -9.42 -4.74 -13.66
CA PHE A 32 -10.15 -4.18 -14.81
C PHE A 32 -9.44 -4.48 -16.14
N MET A 33 -8.12 -4.34 -16.18
CA MET A 33 -7.33 -4.71 -17.37
C MET A 33 -7.47 -6.19 -17.71
N LEU A 34 -7.47 -7.07 -16.71
CA LEU A 34 -7.61 -8.51 -16.92
C LEU A 34 -8.96 -8.87 -17.55
N ILE A 35 -10.05 -8.27 -17.06
CA ILE A 35 -11.40 -8.44 -17.63
C ILE A 35 -11.43 -7.92 -19.07
N TRP A 36 -10.87 -6.73 -19.32
CA TRP A 36 -10.84 -6.12 -20.65
C TRP A 36 -10.06 -6.96 -21.67
N ILE A 37 -8.88 -7.47 -21.29
CA ILE A 37 -8.07 -8.35 -22.14
C ILE A 37 -8.83 -9.65 -22.45
N PHE A 38 -9.49 -10.23 -21.44
CA PHE A 38 -10.27 -11.45 -21.62
C PHE A 38 -11.42 -11.26 -22.62
N ILE A 39 -12.19 -10.17 -22.49
CA ILE A 39 -13.28 -9.84 -23.42
C ILE A 39 -12.72 -9.55 -24.83
N SER A 40 -11.64 -8.77 -24.94
CA SER A 40 -10.97 -8.47 -26.22
C SER A 40 -10.51 -9.73 -26.95
N ASN A 41 -9.98 -10.71 -26.20
CA ASN A 41 -9.57 -11.99 -26.75
C ASN A 41 -10.76 -12.82 -27.25
N MET A 42 -11.89 -12.82 -26.53
CA MET A 42 -13.11 -13.49 -26.97
C MET A 42 -13.72 -12.86 -28.23
N MET A 43 -13.58 -11.54 -28.40
CA MET A 43 -14.06 -10.83 -29.59
C MET A 43 -13.14 -11.01 -30.81
N GLY A 44 -11.97 -11.66 -30.66
CA GLY A 44 -11.01 -11.88 -31.76
C GLY A 44 -10.19 -10.63 -32.14
N HIS A 45 -10.19 -9.60 -31.30
CA HIS A 45 -9.44 -8.35 -31.55
C HIS A 45 -7.97 -8.43 -31.10
N THR A 46 -7.49 -9.59 -30.64
CA THR A 46 -6.16 -9.75 -30.06
C THR A 46 -5.21 -10.49 -30.98
N ILE A 47 -3.95 -10.05 -30.99
CA ILE A 47 -2.86 -10.75 -31.67
C ILE A 47 -2.64 -12.12 -31.01
N PRO A 48 -2.47 -13.21 -31.79
CA PRO A 48 -2.16 -14.53 -31.24
C PRO A 48 -0.98 -14.49 -30.27
N GLY A 49 -1.12 -15.11 -29.10
CA GLY A 49 -0.07 -15.17 -28.07
C GLY A 49 0.01 -13.95 -27.14
N TRP A 50 -0.58 -12.80 -27.52
CA TRP A 50 -0.59 -11.61 -26.66
C TRP A 50 -1.46 -11.81 -25.41
N ALA A 51 -2.70 -12.28 -25.59
CA ALA A 51 -3.59 -12.51 -24.46
C ALA A 51 -3.01 -13.55 -23.48
N SER A 52 -2.44 -14.66 -23.98
CA SER A 52 -1.87 -15.73 -23.15
C SER A 52 -0.61 -15.33 -22.38
N THR A 53 0.11 -14.29 -22.82
CA THR A 53 1.28 -13.77 -22.11
C THR A 53 0.91 -12.67 -21.13
N VAL A 54 0.05 -11.74 -21.55
CA VAL A 54 -0.30 -10.56 -20.75
C VAL A 54 -1.26 -10.89 -19.60
N LEU A 55 -2.22 -11.81 -19.79
CA LEU A 55 -3.14 -12.24 -18.71
C LEU A 55 -2.41 -12.72 -17.44
N PRO A 56 -1.49 -13.71 -17.50
CA PRO A 56 -0.80 -14.19 -16.32
C PRO A 56 0.11 -13.11 -15.70
N ILE A 57 0.71 -12.22 -16.50
CA ILE A 57 1.52 -11.11 -15.99
C ILE A 57 0.66 -10.16 -15.14
N TYR A 58 -0.50 -9.74 -15.65
CA TYR A 58 -1.40 -8.86 -14.89
C TYR A 58 -1.99 -9.55 -13.66
N PHE A 59 -2.31 -10.85 -13.77
CA PHE A 59 -2.81 -11.63 -12.64
C PHE A 59 -1.78 -11.74 -11.51
N ILE A 60 -0.57 -12.19 -11.83
CA ILE A 60 0.52 -12.33 -10.85
C ILE A 60 0.93 -10.97 -10.32
N GLY A 61 1.07 -9.96 -11.19
CA GLY A 61 1.40 -8.59 -10.79
C GLY A 61 0.37 -7.99 -9.84
N GLY A 62 -0.93 -8.22 -10.09
CA GLY A 62 -2.00 -7.83 -9.18
C GLY A 62 -1.85 -8.48 -7.81
N ILE A 63 -1.69 -9.81 -7.76
CA ILE A 63 -1.49 -10.53 -6.49
C ILE A 63 -0.27 -10.02 -5.73
N GLN A 64 0.85 -9.78 -6.43
CA GLN A 64 2.07 -9.22 -5.82
C GLN A 64 1.84 -7.83 -5.21
N LEU A 65 1.12 -6.94 -5.92
CA LEU A 65 0.79 -5.61 -5.42
C LEU A 65 -0.12 -5.67 -4.18
N LEU A 66 -1.09 -6.58 -4.16
CA LEU A 66 -1.96 -6.80 -3.01
C LEU A 66 -1.13 -7.28 -1.81
N ALA A 67 -0.21 -8.23 -2.01
CA ALA A 67 0.69 -8.71 -0.96
C ALA A 67 1.56 -7.57 -0.39
N ILE A 68 2.13 -6.71 -1.26
CA ILE A 68 2.91 -5.54 -0.83
C ILE A 68 2.03 -4.56 -0.03
N GLY A 69 0.80 -4.31 -0.46
CA GLY A 69 -0.15 -3.45 0.25
C GLY A 69 -0.43 -3.93 1.67
N ILE A 70 -0.65 -5.24 1.85
CA ILE A 70 -0.83 -5.90 3.14
C ILE A 70 0.43 -5.76 4.00
N ILE A 71 1.61 -6.09 3.46
CA ILE A 71 2.89 -5.98 4.17
C ILE A 71 3.13 -4.55 4.64
N GLY A 72 2.82 -3.55 3.80
CA GLY A 72 2.89 -2.14 4.16
C GLY A 72 2.01 -1.77 5.35
N GLU A 73 0.78 -2.31 5.44
CA GLU A 73 -0.09 -2.05 6.59
C GLU A 73 0.46 -2.68 7.88
N TYR A 74 0.98 -3.90 7.81
CA TYR A 74 1.63 -4.56 8.94
C TYR A 74 2.87 -3.79 9.41
N LEU A 75 3.73 -3.35 8.49
CA LEU A 75 4.88 -2.50 8.81
C LEU A 75 4.45 -1.19 9.48
N GLY A 76 3.31 -0.62 9.07
CA GLY A 76 2.75 0.58 9.70
C GLY A 76 2.35 0.34 11.16
N LYS A 77 1.76 -0.81 11.46
CA LYS A 77 1.41 -1.22 12.83
C LYS A 77 2.66 -1.47 13.67
N ILE A 78 3.65 -2.19 13.14
CA ILE A 78 4.93 -2.43 13.82
C ILE A 78 5.63 -1.09 14.12
N TYR A 79 5.64 -0.18 13.15
CA TYR A 79 6.24 1.14 13.32
C TYR A 79 5.57 1.94 14.46
N LEU A 80 4.24 1.85 14.60
CA LEU A 80 3.53 2.44 15.74
C LEU A 80 3.89 1.79 17.07
N GLU A 81 3.97 0.45 17.09
CA GLU A 81 4.26 -0.36 18.28
C GLU A 81 5.66 -0.08 18.83
N VAL A 82 6.67 -0.08 17.95
CA VAL A 82 8.08 0.16 18.31
C VAL A 82 8.28 1.57 18.87
N LYS A 83 7.49 2.55 18.40
CA LYS A 83 7.66 3.95 18.79
C LYS A 83 7.24 4.27 20.22
N LYS A 84 6.51 3.37 20.92
CA LYS A 84 6.15 3.46 22.35
C LYS A 84 5.86 4.89 22.84
N ARG A 85 5.08 5.70 22.12
CA ARG A 85 4.75 7.05 22.61
C ARG A 85 3.74 6.90 23.75
N PRO A 86 4.07 7.33 24.99
CA PRO A 86 3.10 7.30 26.08
C PRO A 86 1.88 8.12 25.67
N ARG A 87 0.69 7.50 25.78
CA ARG A 87 -0.59 8.13 25.38
C ARG A 87 -0.94 9.38 26.18
N PHE A 88 -0.23 9.63 27.29
CA PHE A 88 -0.53 10.69 28.24
C PHE A 88 0.77 11.23 28.83
N ILE A 89 0.94 12.55 28.83
CA ILE A 89 1.92 13.24 29.67
C ILE A 89 1.24 13.36 31.04
N LYS A 90 1.75 12.67 32.06
CA LYS A 90 1.29 12.91 33.44
C LYS A 90 1.82 14.28 33.85
N GLU A 91 0.93 15.24 34.03
CA GLU A 91 1.24 16.50 34.70
C GLU A 91 1.49 16.17 36.17
N THR A 92 2.77 16.07 36.54
CA THR A 92 3.14 15.88 37.94
C THR A 92 2.94 17.22 38.63
N TYR A 93 1.83 17.36 39.37
CA TYR A 93 1.68 18.44 40.33
C TYR A 93 2.70 18.21 41.44
N PHE A 94 3.72 19.08 41.51
CA PHE A 94 4.64 19.12 42.64
C PHE A 94 3.88 19.68 43.84
N GLU A 95 3.47 18.81 44.75
CA GLU A 95 2.92 19.20 46.04
C GLU A 95 4.11 19.57 46.95
N SER A 96 4.33 20.88 47.16
CA SER A 96 5.35 21.38 48.07
C SER A 96 4.89 21.17 49.51
N ARG A 97 5.59 20.32 50.25
CA ARG A 97 5.61 20.32 51.71
C ARG A 97 7.01 20.63 52.20
#